data_AF-A0AB73SYN3-F1
#
_entry.id   AF-A0AB73SYN3-F1
#
_cell.length_a   1.000
_cell.length_b   1.000
_cell.length_c   1.000
_cell.angle_alpha   90.00
_cell.angle_beta   90.00
_cell.angle_gamma   90.00
#
_symmetry.space_group_name_H-M   'P 1'
#
loop_
_entity.id
_entity.type
_entity.pdbx_description
1 polymer ?
#
loop_
_entity_poly.entity_id
_entity_poly.type
_entity_poly.pdbx_seq_one_letter_code
_entity_poly.pdbx_strand_id
1 'polypeptide(L)'
;MMSLQDYISEKPAIHTELGLVLMANSRKGHKGRKLREGESWRSDGRYSYRCTDVRTGKRLTIYAQDLPELRDKEEVKAAKKEHRKAELLPKISAHIMRHTVCTRMAECRMDIKVLQYIMGHAHIDVTMEVYNHLGDRARIENEVAKLDSMAVNF
;
A
#
# COMPACT_ATOMS: atom_id res chain seq x y z
N MET A 1 15.63 42.50 1.95
CA MET A 1 15.33 41.08 2.17
C MET A 1 14.54 40.59 0.97
N MET A 2 15.09 39.66 0.17
CA MET A 2 14.38 39.10 -0.99
C MET A 2 13.21 38.23 -0.53
N SER A 3 12.11 38.26 -1.27
CA SER A 3 10.89 37.54 -0.91
C SER A 3 11.04 36.04 -1.16
N LEU A 4 10.39 35.20 -0.34
CA LEU A 4 10.40 33.74 -0.49
C LEU A 4 9.85 33.26 -1.84
N GLN A 5 9.10 34.12 -2.54
CA GLN A 5 8.54 33.86 -3.86
C GLN A 5 9.61 33.87 -4.96
N ASP A 6 10.65 34.69 -4.81
CA ASP A 6 11.69 34.88 -5.83
C ASP A 6 12.69 33.71 -5.85
N TYR A 7 12.94 33.06 -4.70
CA TYR A 7 13.88 31.94 -4.56
C TYR A 7 13.44 30.65 -5.30
N ILE A 8 12.14 30.51 -5.59
CA ILE A 8 11.59 29.31 -6.25
C ILE A 8 11.62 29.48 -7.78
N SER A 9 11.69 30.72 -8.28
CA SER A 9 11.60 31.03 -9.71
C SER A 9 12.92 30.86 -10.48
N GLU A 10 14.07 30.82 -9.81
CA GLU A 10 15.40 30.91 -10.46
C GLU A 10 16.17 29.58 -10.55
N LYS A 11 15.55 28.42 -10.25
CA LYS A 11 16.29 27.14 -10.39
C LYS A 11 16.46 26.76 -11.87
N PRO A 12 17.71 26.61 -12.36
CA PRO A 12 17.96 26.25 -13.75
C PRO A 12 17.44 24.84 -14.05
N ALA A 13 16.91 24.68 -15.26
CA ALA A 13 16.34 23.45 -15.82
C ALA A 13 17.39 22.35 -16.07
N ILE A 14 18.12 21.93 -15.04
CA ILE A 14 19.10 20.83 -15.12
C ILE A 14 18.47 19.44 -14.91
N HIS A 15 17.17 19.37 -14.61
CA HIS A 15 16.51 18.14 -14.21
C HIS A 15 15.81 17.38 -15.36
N THR A 16 15.82 17.92 -16.58
CA THR A 16 15.04 17.38 -17.70
C THR A 16 15.81 16.43 -18.61
N GLU A 17 17.14 16.54 -18.74
CA GLU A 17 17.90 15.66 -19.65
C GLU A 17 18.31 14.33 -19.01
N LEU A 18 18.68 14.32 -17.72
CA LEU A 18 18.95 13.09 -16.97
C LEU A 18 17.66 12.30 -16.65
N GLY A 19 16.51 12.96 -16.63
CA GLY A 19 15.22 12.32 -16.36
C GLY A 19 14.71 11.43 -17.50
N LEU A 20 15.07 11.74 -18.75
CA LEU A 20 14.56 11.03 -19.92
C LEU A 20 15.33 9.72 -20.19
N VAL A 21 16.59 9.62 -19.77
CA VAL A 21 17.45 8.44 -20.01
C VAL A 21 17.05 7.23 -19.13
N LEU A 22 16.34 7.45 -18.02
CA LEU A 22 15.90 6.37 -17.11
C LEU A 22 14.45 5.92 -17.29
N MET A 23 13.77 6.33 -18.36
CA MET A 23 12.49 5.72 -18.74
C MET A 23 12.72 4.54 -19.70
N ALA A 24 13.47 3.55 -19.25
CA ALA A 24 13.51 2.26 -19.93
C ALA A 24 12.08 1.69 -19.97
N ASN A 25 11.55 1.50 -21.19
CA ASN A 25 10.25 0.90 -21.45
C ASN A 25 10.11 -0.41 -20.66
N SER A 26 9.41 -0.30 -19.53
CA SER A 26 9.28 -1.41 -18.59
C SER A 26 8.23 -2.37 -19.15
N ARG A 27 8.63 -3.62 -19.40
CA ARG A 27 7.71 -4.66 -19.91
C ARG A 27 6.54 -4.82 -18.95
N LYS A 28 5.33 -4.56 -19.43
CA LYS A 28 4.09 -4.71 -18.66
C LYS A 28 3.41 -6.02 -19.06
N GLY A 29 2.88 -6.74 -18.08
CA GLY A 29 2.04 -7.90 -18.32
C GLY A 29 0.61 -7.49 -18.72
N HIS A 30 -0.24 -8.48 -18.98
CA HIS A 30 -1.64 -8.27 -19.39
C HIS A 30 -2.46 -7.37 -18.42
N LYS A 31 -2.22 -7.46 -17.11
CA LYS A 31 -2.86 -6.60 -16.10
C LYS A 31 -2.14 -5.26 -15.86
N GLY A 32 -1.30 -4.79 -16.80
CA GLY A 32 -0.55 -3.52 -16.70
C GLY A 32 0.58 -3.48 -15.67
N ARG A 33 0.81 -4.56 -14.91
CA ARG A 33 1.88 -4.68 -13.90
C ARG A 33 3.24 -4.83 -14.56
N LYS A 34 4.27 -4.15 -14.03
CA LYS A 34 5.67 -4.29 -14.48
C LYS A 34 6.20 -5.69 -14.15
N LEU A 35 6.67 -6.38 -15.19
CA LEU A 35 7.33 -7.69 -15.09
C LEU A 35 8.80 -7.51 -14.71
N ARG A 36 9.28 -8.37 -13.81
CA ARG A 36 10.70 -8.51 -13.44
C ARG A 36 11.43 -9.38 -14.46
N GLU A 37 12.76 -9.38 -14.39
CA GLU A 37 13.58 -10.29 -15.17
C GLU A 37 13.23 -11.76 -14.84
N GLY A 38 13.16 -12.62 -15.87
CA GLY A 38 12.67 -13.99 -15.72
C GLY A 38 11.15 -14.16 -15.71
N GLU A 39 10.36 -13.11 -15.47
CA GLU A 39 8.87 -13.15 -15.52
C GLU A 39 8.36 -12.94 -16.96
N SER A 40 7.38 -13.74 -17.37
CA SER A 40 6.75 -13.68 -18.70
C SER A 40 5.27 -14.01 -18.63
N TRP A 41 4.47 -13.39 -19.51
CA TRP A 41 3.07 -13.71 -19.71
C TRP A 41 2.91 -14.68 -20.88
N ARG A 42 2.15 -15.75 -20.69
CA ARG A 42 1.85 -16.73 -21.75
C ARG A 42 0.47 -16.45 -22.34
N SER A 43 0.28 -16.83 -23.61
CA SER A 43 -1.02 -16.77 -24.30
C SER A 43 -2.13 -17.51 -23.54
N ASP A 44 -1.79 -18.58 -22.81
CA ASP A 44 -2.73 -19.41 -22.04
C ASP A 44 -3.30 -18.73 -20.78
N GLY A 45 -3.00 -17.44 -20.55
CA GLY A 45 -3.50 -16.69 -19.40
C GLY A 45 -2.73 -16.92 -18.09
N ARG A 46 -1.53 -17.51 -18.16
CA ARG A 46 -0.68 -17.81 -16.98
C ARG A 46 0.63 -17.05 -17.03
N TYR A 47 1.12 -16.62 -15.87
CA TYR A 47 2.48 -16.12 -15.72
C TYR A 47 3.46 -17.28 -15.58
N SER A 48 4.63 -17.15 -16.21
CA SER A 48 5.77 -18.04 -16.02
C SER A 48 7.00 -17.28 -15.55
N TYR A 49 7.65 -17.80 -14.52
CA TYR A 49 8.96 -17.34 -14.07
C TYR A 49 10.01 -18.39 -14.39
N ARG A 50 11.09 -17.98 -15.07
CA ARG A 50 12.26 -18.81 -15.37
C ARG A 50 13.47 -18.23 -14.66
N CYS A 51 14.05 -18.99 -13.74
CA CYS A 51 15.35 -18.66 -13.18
C CYS A 51 16.33 -19.82 -13.30
N THR A 52 17.60 -19.47 -13.45
CA THR A 52 18.73 -20.37 -13.26
C THR A 52 19.28 -20.15 -11.87
N ASP A 53 19.33 -21.20 -11.08
CA ASP A 53 19.96 -21.15 -9.77
C ASP A 53 21.48 -21.01 -9.94
N VAL A 54 22.06 -19.95 -9.39
CA VAL A 54 23.49 -19.63 -9.55
C VAL A 54 24.39 -20.67 -8.86
N ARG A 55 23.91 -21.29 -7.77
CA ARG A 55 24.71 -22.30 -7.02
C ARG A 55 24.58 -23.70 -7.59
N THR A 56 23.39 -24.06 -8.10
CA THR A 56 23.12 -25.44 -8.54
C THR A 56 23.11 -25.61 -10.07
N GLY A 57 23.09 -24.53 -10.84
CA GLY A 57 22.99 -24.54 -12.31
C GLY A 57 21.64 -25.07 -12.83
N LYS A 58 20.71 -25.46 -11.95
CA LYS A 58 19.43 -26.04 -12.33
C LYS A 58 18.46 -24.96 -12.81
N ARG A 59 17.86 -25.21 -13.97
CA ARG A 59 16.79 -24.37 -14.53
C ARG A 59 15.47 -24.68 -13.84
N LEU A 60 14.90 -23.67 -13.19
CA LEU A 60 13.60 -23.77 -12.54
C LEU A 60 12.56 -22.99 -13.35
N THR A 61 11.40 -23.59 -13.56
CA THR A 61 10.22 -22.88 -14.09
C THR A 61 9.07 -22.95 -13.09
N ILE A 62 8.46 -21.80 -12.81
CA ILE A 62 7.32 -21.65 -11.90
C ILE A 62 6.16 -21.06 -12.69
N TYR A 63 4.95 -21.52 -12.41
CA TYR A 63 3.72 -21.05 -13.06
C TYR A 63 2.70 -20.58 -12.02
N ALA A 64 1.98 -19.50 -12.35
CA ALA A 64 0.87 -18.98 -11.53
C ALA A 64 -0.15 -18.22 -12.39
N GLN A 65 -1.36 -18.04 -11.88
CA GLN A 65 -2.38 -17.21 -12.54
C GLN A 65 -2.15 -15.72 -12.26
N ASP A 66 -1.63 -15.40 -11.09
CA ASP A 66 -1.36 -14.04 -10.65
C ASP A 66 0.11 -13.77 -10.35
N LEU A 67 0.53 -12.52 -10.59
CA LEU A 67 1.92 -12.11 -10.41
C LEU A 67 2.38 -12.13 -8.94
N PRO A 68 1.57 -11.69 -7.94
CA PRO A 68 1.90 -11.87 -6.53
C PRO A 68 2.06 -13.35 -6.16
N GLU A 69 1.14 -14.20 -6.61
CA GLU A 69 1.18 -15.64 -6.34
C GLU A 69 2.43 -16.31 -6.94
N LEU A 70 2.87 -15.85 -8.12
CA LEU A 70 4.12 -16.30 -8.73
C LEU A 70 5.33 -16.02 -7.85
N ARG A 71 5.37 -14.82 -7.25
CA ARG A 71 6.44 -14.36 -6.37
C ARG A 71 6.41 -15.08 -5.02
N ASP A 72 5.24 -15.32 -4.46
CA ASP A 72 5.10 -16.11 -3.23
C ASP A 72 5.60 -17.55 -3.46
N LYS A 73 5.27 -18.16 -4.62
CA LYS A 73 5.77 -19.48 -5.00
C LYS A 73 7.27 -19.51 -5.24
N GLU A 74 7.84 -18.45 -5.77
CA GLU A 74 9.30 -18.29 -5.91
C GLU A 74 9.96 -18.26 -4.53
N GLU A 75 9.46 -17.43 -3.62
CA GLU A 75 9.96 -17.27 -2.26
C GLU A 75 9.88 -18.57 -1.46
N VAL A 76 8.76 -19.30 -1.55
CA VAL A 76 8.63 -20.62 -0.89
C VAL A 76 9.66 -21.61 -1.41
N LYS A 77 9.99 -21.58 -2.71
CA LYS A 77 11.02 -22.46 -3.28
C LYS A 77 12.43 -22.03 -2.86
N ALA A 78 12.71 -20.72 -2.81
CA ALA A 78 13.99 -20.20 -2.31
C ALA A 78 14.20 -20.56 -0.83
N ALA A 79 13.18 -20.32 0.01
CA ALA A 79 13.22 -20.63 1.43
C ALA A 79 13.46 -22.12 1.71
N LYS A 80 12.80 -23.01 0.96
CA LYS A 80 13.02 -24.47 1.05
C LYS A 80 14.46 -24.88 0.69
N LYS A 81 15.08 -24.22 -0.29
CA LYS A 81 16.47 -24.48 -0.69
C LYS A 81 17.48 -23.99 0.36
N GLU A 82 17.17 -22.86 0.98
CA GLU A 82 18.02 -22.23 2.00
C GLU A 82 17.76 -22.81 3.41
N HIS A 83 16.87 -23.82 3.52
CA HIS A 83 16.43 -24.40 4.79
C HIS A 83 15.94 -23.36 5.80
N ARG A 84 15.39 -22.25 5.31
CA ARG A 84 14.80 -21.18 6.12
C ARG A 84 13.28 -21.19 6.03
N LYS A 85 12.63 -20.48 6.95
CA LYS A 85 11.19 -20.23 6.88
C LYS A 85 10.91 -19.24 5.74
N ALA A 86 9.84 -19.49 4.97
CA ALA A 86 9.41 -18.58 3.92
C ALA A 86 8.78 -17.32 4.56
N GLU A 87 9.24 -16.15 4.13
CA GLU A 87 8.71 -14.87 4.58
C GLU A 87 7.87 -14.26 3.46
N LEU A 88 6.55 -14.45 3.56
CA LEU A 88 5.61 -13.92 2.59
C LEU A 88 5.18 -12.51 2.99
N LEU A 89 5.24 -11.58 2.04
CA LEU A 89 4.77 -10.23 2.29
C LEU A 89 3.23 -10.24 2.44
N PRO A 90 2.70 -9.56 3.47
CA PRO A 90 1.26 -9.43 3.61
C PRO A 90 0.68 -8.68 2.41
N LYS A 91 -0.57 -8.98 2.07
CA LYS A 91 -1.28 -8.32 0.97
C LYS A 91 -1.62 -6.88 1.36
N ILE A 92 -0.69 -5.97 1.15
CA ILE A 92 -0.88 -4.53 1.37
C ILE A 92 -1.41 -3.89 0.10
N SER A 93 -2.45 -3.06 0.24
CA SER A 93 -2.98 -2.22 -0.82
C SER A 93 -3.13 -0.79 -0.31
N ALA A 94 -3.19 0.18 -1.24
CA ALA A 94 -3.47 1.57 -0.89
C ALA A 94 -4.79 1.72 -0.12
N HIS A 95 -5.78 0.85 -0.37
CA HIS A 95 -7.05 0.85 0.34
C HIS A 95 -6.90 0.44 1.82
N ILE A 96 -6.04 -0.54 2.12
CA ILE A 96 -5.75 -0.95 3.51
C ILE A 96 -5.05 0.19 4.26
N MET A 97 -4.08 0.84 3.62
CA MET A 97 -3.41 2.01 4.21
C MET A 97 -4.40 3.13 4.50
N ARG A 98 -5.33 3.38 3.58
CA ARG A 98 -6.40 4.36 3.74
C ARG A 98 -7.27 4.03 4.96
N HIS A 99 -7.66 2.77 5.16
CA HIS A 99 -8.37 2.34 6.38
C HIS A 99 -7.56 2.56 7.65
N THR A 100 -6.26 2.24 7.65
CA THR A 100 -5.39 2.46 8.81
C THR A 100 -5.30 3.93 9.22
N VAL A 101 -5.19 4.84 8.24
CA VAL A 101 -5.16 6.29 8.50
C VAL A 101 -6.50 6.76 9.07
N CYS A 102 -7.61 6.26 8.50
CA CYS A 102 -8.97 6.54 8.97
C CYS A 102 -9.16 6.18 10.45
N THR A 103 -8.77 4.96 10.83
CA THR A 103 -8.86 4.45 12.21
C THR A 103 -8.01 5.29 13.17
N ARG A 104 -6.77 5.63 12.82
CA ARG A 104 -5.90 6.45 13.67
C ARG A 104 -6.44 7.87 13.88
N MET A 105 -7.01 8.48 12.84
CA MET A 105 -7.63 9.81 12.95
C MET A 105 -8.91 9.78 13.82
N ALA A 106 -9.66 8.67 13.76
CA ALA A 106 -10.80 8.44 14.65
C ALA A 106 -10.38 8.35 16.12
N GLU A 107 -9.27 7.65 16.41
CA GLU A 107 -8.71 7.53 17.77
C GLU A 107 -8.29 8.90 18.34
N CYS A 108 -7.87 9.83 17.48
CA CYS A 108 -7.57 11.22 17.85
C CYS A 108 -8.82 12.09 18.09
N ARG A 109 -10.02 11.51 18.16
CA ARG A 109 -11.32 12.21 18.38
C ARG A 109 -11.60 13.31 17.35
N MET A 110 -11.15 13.12 16.11
CA MET A 110 -11.47 14.02 15.01
C MET A 110 -12.95 13.90 14.63
N ASP A 111 -13.58 15.03 14.33
CA ASP A 111 -14.97 15.03 13.84
C ASP A 111 -15.10 14.21 12.56
N ILE A 112 -16.17 13.43 12.46
CA ILE A 112 -16.35 12.47 11.37
C ILE A 112 -16.58 13.14 10.02
N LYS A 113 -17.13 14.36 9.97
CA LYS A 113 -17.30 15.11 8.72
C LYS A 113 -15.97 15.68 8.24
N VAL A 114 -15.13 16.14 9.16
CA VAL A 114 -13.75 16.56 8.84
C VAL A 114 -12.96 15.36 8.31
N LEU A 115 -13.12 14.19 8.94
CA LEU A 115 -12.46 12.97 8.51
C LEU A 115 -12.98 12.47 7.16
N GLN A 116 -14.29 12.56 6.89
CA GLN A 116 -14.87 12.26 5.57
C GLN A 116 -14.25 13.14 4.47
N TYR A 117 -14.07 14.44 4.74
CA TYR A 117 -13.48 15.40 3.82
C TYR A 117 -12.01 15.07 3.53
N ILE A 118 -11.20 14.83 4.56
CA ILE A 118 -9.79 14.43 4.42
C ILE A 118 -9.66 13.10 3.65
N MET A 119 -10.57 12.17 3.91
CA MET A 119 -10.58 10.85 3.27
C MET A 119 -11.11 10.89 1.83
N GLY A 120 -11.87 11.92 1.45
CA GLY A 120 -12.48 12.06 0.13
C GLY A 120 -13.60 11.05 -0.14
N HIS A 121 -14.34 10.64 0.90
CA HIS A 121 -15.48 9.74 0.73
C HIS A 121 -16.70 10.48 0.16
N ALA A 122 -17.22 10.01 -0.97
CA ALA A 122 -18.46 10.51 -1.55
C ALA A 122 -19.67 10.23 -0.64
N HIS A 123 -19.70 9.07 0.03
CA HIS A 123 -20.76 8.66 0.94
C HIS A 123 -20.21 8.41 2.36
N ILE A 124 -20.97 8.85 3.35
CA ILE A 124 -20.62 8.71 4.77
C ILE A 124 -20.56 7.24 5.21
N ASP A 125 -21.32 6.36 4.56
CA ASP A 125 -21.44 4.93 4.92
C ASP A 125 -20.08 4.21 4.92
N VAL A 126 -19.22 4.52 3.95
CA VAL A 126 -17.86 3.96 3.84
C VAL A 126 -16.95 4.43 4.98
N THR A 127 -17.22 5.63 5.49
CA THR A 127 -16.57 6.13 6.69
C THR A 127 -17.11 5.30 7.84
N MET A 128 -18.42 5.38 8.12
CA MET A 128 -19.10 4.77 9.28
C MET A 128 -18.93 3.26 9.47
N GLU A 129 -18.87 2.45 8.40
CA GLU A 129 -18.66 0.99 8.50
C GLU A 129 -17.36 0.63 9.23
N VAL A 130 -16.31 1.46 9.11
CA VAL A 130 -15.03 1.28 9.82
C VAL A 130 -15.14 1.68 11.30
N TYR A 131 -16.00 2.65 11.63
CA TYR A 131 -16.17 3.17 13.00
C TYR A 131 -17.13 2.35 13.83
N ASN A 132 -18.10 1.68 13.22
CA ASN A 132 -19.05 0.85 13.97
C ASN A 132 -18.36 -0.30 14.71
N HIS A 133 -17.21 -0.79 14.21
CA HIS A 133 -16.38 -1.76 14.93
C HIS A 133 -15.56 -1.14 16.08
N LEU A 134 -15.38 0.19 16.08
CA LEU A 134 -14.70 0.97 17.13
C LEU A 134 -15.68 1.57 18.14
N GLY A 135 -16.99 1.40 17.91
CA GLY A 135 -18.07 1.76 18.83
C GLY A 135 -18.13 0.81 20.02
N ASP A 136 -17.00 0.54 20.66
CA ASP A 136 -17.00 -0.15 21.94
C ASP A 136 -17.80 0.68 22.93
N ARG A 137 -18.76 0.02 23.59
CA ARG A 137 -19.64 0.57 24.65
C ARG A 137 -18.86 1.40 25.68
N ALA A 138 -17.62 0.99 25.96
CA ALA A 138 -16.67 1.68 26.83
C ALA A 138 -16.31 3.12 26.39
N ARG A 139 -16.32 3.43 25.08
CA ARG A 139 -16.06 4.80 24.57
C ARG A 139 -17.25 5.72 24.80
N ILE A 140 -18.46 5.21 24.61
CA ILE A 140 -19.70 5.96 24.89
C ILE A 140 -19.77 6.25 26.39
N GLU A 141 -19.52 5.25 27.23
CA GLU A 141 -19.48 5.42 28.69
C GLU A 141 -18.46 6.47 29.14
N ASN A 142 -17.28 6.52 28.52
CA ASN A 142 -16.25 7.53 28.85
C ASN A 142 -16.61 8.96 28.39
N GLU A 143 -17.28 9.14 27.24
CA GLU A 143 -17.76 10.46 26.82
C GLU A 143 -18.94 10.92 27.67
N VAL A 144 -19.87 10.02 27.99
CA VAL A 144 -21.02 10.30 28.86
C VAL A 144 -20.54 10.66 30.27
N ALA A 145 -19.58 9.92 30.83
CA ALA A 145 -18.98 10.25 32.13
C ALA A 145 -18.30 11.63 32.15
N LYS A 146 -17.69 12.05 31.03
CA LYS A 146 -17.12 13.40 30.90
C LYS A 146 -18.21 14.47 30.89
N LEU A 147 -19.32 14.25 30.18
CA LEU A 147 -20.46 15.16 30.20
C LEU A 147 -21.08 15.27 31.60
N ASP A 148 -21.22 14.15 32.32
CA ASP A 148 -21.69 14.15 33.71
C ASP A 148 -20.75 14.93 34.63
N SER A 149 -19.43 14.76 34.48
CA SER A 149 -18.44 15.53 35.27
C SER A 149 -18.46 17.04 34.98
N MET A 150 -18.91 17.45 33.79
CA MET A 150 -19.06 18.86 33.42
C MET A 150 -20.38 19.44 33.94
N ALA A 151 -21.44 18.63 34.02
CA ALA A 151 -22.74 19.04 34.54
C ALA A 151 -22.77 19.23 36.07
N VAL A 152 -21.91 18.52 36.81
CA VAL A 152 -21.82 18.61 38.29
C VAL A 152 -21.03 19.85 38.77
N ASN A 153 -20.37 20.58 37.87
CA ASN A 153 -19.61 21.80 38.20
C ASN A 153 -20.41 23.12 38.01
N PHE A 154 -21.74 23.03 37.93
CA PHE A 154 -22.65 24.19 37.91
C PHE A 154 -23.54 24.23 39.14
#